data_AF-A0A382GC33-F1
#
_entry.id   AF-A0A382GC33-F1
#
_cell.length_a   1.000
_cell.length_b   1.000
_cell.length_c   1.000
_cell.angle_alpha   90.00
_cell.angle_beta   90.00
_cell.angle_gamma   90.00
#
_symmetry.space_group_name_H-M   'P 1'
#
loop_
_entity.id
_entity.type
_entity.pdbx_description
1 polymer ?
#
loop_
_entity_poly.entity_id
_entity_poly.type
_entity_poly.pdbx_seq_one_letter_code
_entity_poly.pdbx_strand_id
1 'polypeptide(L)'
;MDKIKIGLIVNPISGFGGPLGLKGSDSDDIWDHVTDVYNLPSLKRTYDTLNNIDSKIADKIYFYTGSELLGEYLLKQFGFKFKIVYTSKTQRTTRSDTYKLLNEFKNQNVDLIVFAGGDGTSSDLIKIIDTDIPVVGIPVGVKMYSSIFPLSPIYSSKIISEFCTYKDIEFILREVSDLDDRKINKGITSTKFIGYLNTPLNLDDNYLQESKGSSISDEGNEIDNLIEDFNDRYTNLNSYIFGPGSTTNTILKSIDIDGTLLG
;
A
#
# COMPACT_ATOMS: atom_id res chain seq x y z
N MET A 1 -9.62 -14.85 -27.30
CA MET A 1 -9.81 -14.72 -25.84
C MET A 1 -9.98 -13.25 -25.56
N ASP A 2 -11.04 -12.88 -24.86
CA ASP A 2 -11.20 -11.50 -24.42
C ASP A 2 -10.06 -11.13 -23.47
N LYS A 3 -9.53 -9.92 -23.63
CA LYS A 3 -8.45 -9.42 -22.77
C LYS A 3 -9.00 -9.18 -21.37
N ILE A 4 -8.19 -9.50 -20.38
CA ILE A 4 -8.48 -9.23 -18.97
C ILE A 4 -8.36 -7.74 -18.73
N LYS A 5 -9.42 -7.14 -18.21
CA LYS A 5 -9.54 -5.71 -17.95
C LYS A 5 -9.04 -5.42 -16.54
N ILE A 6 -7.92 -4.72 -16.43
CA ILE A 6 -7.36 -4.34 -15.13
C ILE A 6 -7.51 -2.84 -14.92
N GLY A 7 -8.20 -2.42 -13.86
CA GLY A 7 -8.18 -1.05 -13.39
C GLY A 7 -6.88 -0.76 -12.66
N LEU A 8 -6.03 0.14 -13.15
CA LEU A 8 -4.82 0.59 -12.44
C LEU A 8 -5.05 1.99 -11.88
N ILE A 9 -4.83 2.16 -10.57
CA ILE A 9 -4.80 3.45 -9.92
C ILE A 9 -3.50 3.62 -9.11
N VAL A 10 -2.84 4.74 -9.33
CA VAL A 10 -1.69 5.17 -8.53
C VAL A 10 -2.08 6.41 -7.76
N ASN A 11 -2.06 6.33 -6.43
CA ASN A 11 -2.15 7.51 -5.57
C ASN A 11 -0.74 8.12 -5.45
N PRO A 12 -0.43 9.24 -6.14
CA PRO A 12 0.95 9.67 -6.34
C PRO A 12 1.67 9.99 -5.02
N ILE A 13 0.98 10.59 -4.07
CA ILE A 13 1.55 11.01 -2.78
C ILE A 13 1.70 9.86 -1.76
N SER A 14 1.15 8.67 -2.03
CA SER A 14 1.22 7.57 -1.08
C SER A 14 2.67 7.11 -0.84
N GLY A 15 3.02 6.92 0.43
CA GLY A 15 4.37 6.53 0.86
C GLY A 15 5.36 7.69 1.00
N PHE A 16 5.00 8.90 0.53
CA PHE A 16 5.89 10.08 0.58
C PHE A 16 6.06 10.66 2.00
N GLY A 17 5.04 10.56 2.87
CA GLY A 17 5.13 11.11 4.22
C GLY A 17 6.11 10.39 5.15
N GLY A 18 6.38 9.10 4.91
CA GLY A 18 7.28 8.30 5.76
C GLY A 18 8.71 8.86 5.83
N PRO A 19 9.40 9.04 4.69
CA PRO A 19 10.74 9.66 4.65
C PRO A 19 10.82 11.07 5.24
N LEU A 20 9.69 11.78 5.34
CA LEU A 20 9.61 13.13 5.92
C LEU A 20 9.34 13.13 7.43
N GLY A 21 9.20 11.96 8.06
CA GLY A 21 8.79 11.86 9.47
C GLY A 21 7.34 12.28 9.71
N LEU A 22 6.52 12.37 8.65
CA LEU A 22 5.11 12.70 8.76
C LEU A 22 4.30 11.45 9.15
N LYS A 23 3.16 11.68 9.80
CA LYS A 23 2.26 10.61 10.26
C LYS A 23 1.54 9.88 9.12
N GLY A 24 1.72 10.32 7.88
CA GLY A 24 1.12 9.79 6.66
C GLY A 24 1.32 10.77 5.51
N SER A 25 0.64 10.52 4.39
CA SER A 25 0.63 11.42 3.23
C SER A 25 -0.69 12.20 3.10
N ASP A 26 -1.55 12.17 4.12
CA ASP A 26 -2.90 12.75 4.07
C ASP A 26 -2.95 14.23 4.47
N SER A 27 -1.82 14.87 4.80
CA SER A 27 -1.81 16.28 5.14
C SER A 27 -2.00 17.16 3.89
N ASP A 28 -2.74 18.26 4.04
CA ASP A 28 -3.05 19.17 2.93
C ASP A 28 -1.80 19.80 2.29
N ASP A 29 -0.72 19.92 3.06
CA ASP A 29 0.58 20.48 2.69
C ASP A 29 1.55 19.45 2.08
N ILE A 30 1.17 18.17 1.99
CA ILE A 30 2.08 17.10 1.52
C ILE A 30 2.66 17.40 0.13
N TRP A 31 1.87 18.03 -0.74
CA TRP A 31 2.28 18.42 -2.08
C TRP A 31 3.31 19.54 -2.10
N ASP A 32 3.40 20.36 -1.06
CA ASP A 32 4.37 21.45 -0.97
C ASP A 32 5.77 20.94 -0.62
N HIS A 33 5.86 19.70 -0.10
CA HIS A 33 7.13 18.99 0.09
C HIS A 33 7.60 18.24 -1.15
N VAL A 34 6.77 18.10 -2.20
CA VAL A 34 7.12 17.36 -3.41
C VAL A 34 7.97 18.22 -4.34
N THR A 35 9.25 17.86 -4.48
CA THR A 35 10.20 18.53 -5.38
C THR A 35 10.24 17.90 -6.77
N ASP A 36 10.04 16.59 -6.86
CA ASP A 36 9.96 15.83 -8.12
C ASP A 36 8.79 14.85 -8.06
N VAL A 37 7.73 15.17 -8.79
CA VAL A 37 6.50 14.37 -8.85
C VAL A 37 6.71 13.02 -9.56
N TYR A 38 7.78 12.85 -10.34
CA TYR A 38 8.05 11.61 -11.09
C TYR A 38 8.94 10.64 -10.32
N ASN A 39 9.52 11.07 -9.20
CA ASN A 39 10.34 10.23 -8.32
C ASN A 39 9.65 9.87 -6.99
N LEU A 40 8.31 9.84 -7.00
CA LEU A 40 7.52 9.50 -5.83
C LEU A 40 7.56 8.00 -5.52
N PRO A 41 7.52 7.59 -4.23
CA PRO A 41 7.59 6.17 -3.84
C PRO A 41 6.53 5.29 -4.51
N SER A 42 5.29 5.81 -4.63
CA SER A 42 4.18 5.11 -5.27
C SER A 42 4.46 4.79 -6.74
N LEU A 43 5.04 5.74 -7.48
CA LEU A 43 5.38 5.56 -8.89
C LEU A 43 6.48 4.52 -9.06
N LYS A 44 7.54 4.61 -8.24
CA LYS A 44 8.65 3.64 -8.27
C LYS A 44 8.17 2.23 -8.00
N ARG A 45 7.36 2.02 -6.96
CA ARG A 45 6.87 0.68 -6.62
C ARG A 45 5.85 0.14 -7.62
N THR A 46 5.07 1.03 -8.24
CA THR A 46 4.19 0.63 -9.35
C THR A 46 5.00 0.24 -10.59
N TYR A 47 6.05 1.00 -10.91
CA TYR A 47 6.99 0.65 -11.98
C TYR A 47 7.60 -0.74 -11.72
N ASP A 48 8.10 -0.98 -10.50
CA ASP A 48 8.67 -2.27 -10.10
C ASP A 48 7.65 -3.41 -10.27
N THR A 49 6.39 -3.18 -9.91
CA THR A 49 5.31 -4.15 -10.11
C THR A 49 5.10 -4.45 -11.60
N LEU A 50 4.89 -3.42 -12.42
CA LEU A 50 4.61 -3.55 -13.85
C LEU A 50 5.78 -4.20 -14.60
N ASN A 51 7.02 -3.87 -14.23
CA ASN A 51 8.23 -4.43 -14.82
C ASN A 51 8.42 -5.93 -14.52
N ASN A 52 7.81 -6.43 -13.44
CA ASN A 52 7.88 -7.84 -13.04
C ASN A 52 6.63 -8.65 -13.43
N ILE A 53 5.72 -8.10 -14.24
CA ILE A 53 4.63 -8.87 -14.86
C ILE A 53 5.22 -9.75 -15.97
N ASP A 54 4.85 -11.04 -16.01
CA ASP A 54 5.36 -11.96 -17.03
C ASP A 54 5.01 -11.45 -18.45
N SER A 55 6.03 -11.29 -19.29
CA SER A 55 5.86 -10.80 -20.67
C SER A 55 4.96 -11.70 -21.50
N LYS A 56 4.84 -13.00 -21.17
CA LYS A 56 3.96 -13.95 -21.85
C LYS A 56 2.46 -13.65 -21.67
N ILE A 57 2.09 -12.88 -20.64
CA ILE A 57 0.69 -12.51 -20.40
C ILE A 57 0.40 -11.05 -20.72
N ALA A 58 1.39 -10.24 -21.06
CA ALA A 58 1.20 -8.81 -21.33
C ALA A 58 0.15 -8.56 -22.43
N ASP A 59 0.13 -9.40 -23.47
CA ASP A 59 -0.86 -9.32 -24.55
C ASP A 59 -2.28 -9.71 -24.14
N LYS A 60 -2.44 -10.40 -23.00
CA LYS A 60 -3.76 -10.76 -22.45
C LYS A 60 -4.36 -9.62 -21.61
N ILE A 61 -3.56 -8.63 -21.22
CA ILE A 61 -4.01 -7.55 -20.34
C ILE A 61 -4.48 -6.35 -21.17
N TYR A 62 -5.52 -5.68 -20.67
CA TYR A 62 -5.95 -4.36 -21.10
C TYR A 62 -6.18 -3.48 -19.87
N PHE A 63 -5.37 -2.45 -19.69
CA PHE A 63 -5.50 -1.57 -18.53
C PHE A 63 -6.55 -0.47 -18.75
N TYR A 64 -7.24 -0.12 -17.68
CA TYR A 64 -8.06 1.08 -17.56
C TYR A 64 -7.45 1.93 -16.46
N THR A 65 -7.21 3.22 -16.70
CA THR A 65 -6.53 4.07 -15.72
C THR A 65 -6.93 5.54 -15.82
N GLY A 66 -6.43 6.36 -14.90
CA GLY A 66 -6.51 7.80 -14.96
C GLY A 66 -5.31 8.45 -15.67
N SER A 67 -5.48 9.70 -16.06
CA SER A 67 -4.44 10.49 -16.73
C SER A 67 -3.21 10.74 -15.87
N GLU A 68 -2.08 10.98 -16.52
CA GLU A 68 -0.81 11.38 -15.91
C GLU A 68 -0.40 10.46 -14.75
N LEU A 69 -0.21 11.02 -13.55
CA LEU A 69 0.30 10.31 -12.37
C LEU A 69 -0.66 9.26 -11.81
N LEU A 70 -1.94 9.24 -12.25
CA LEU A 70 -2.91 8.22 -11.82
C LEU A 70 -2.65 6.83 -12.42
N GLY A 71 -1.78 6.75 -13.43
CA GLY A 71 -1.28 5.47 -13.97
C GLY A 71 -0.86 5.55 -15.43
N GLU A 72 -1.42 6.47 -16.22
CA GLU A 72 -1.05 6.69 -17.63
C GLU A 72 0.47 6.89 -17.81
N TYR A 73 1.08 7.72 -16.96
CA TYR A 73 2.52 8.03 -17.03
C TYR A 73 3.39 6.77 -16.99
N LEU A 74 3.03 5.80 -16.14
CA LEU A 74 3.75 4.54 -16.03
C LEU A 74 3.40 3.60 -17.17
N LEU A 75 2.11 3.43 -17.48
CA LEU A 75 1.69 2.50 -18.54
C LEU A 75 2.28 2.86 -19.91
N LYS A 76 2.51 4.16 -20.21
CA LYS A 76 3.20 4.60 -21.43
C LYS A 76 4.64 4.10 -21.56
N GLN A 77 5.29 3.76 -20.44
CA GLN A 77 6.68 3.27 -20.42
C GLN A 77 6.75 1.76 -20.69
N PHE A 78 5.60 1.07 -20.67
CA PHE A 78 5.49 -0.36 -20.90
C PHE A 78 4.69 -0.64 -22.19
N GLY A 79 4.85 -1.84 -22.76
CA GLY A 79 4.14 -2.27 -23.97
C GLY A 79 2.68 -2.65 -23.78
N PHE A 80 2.05 -2.34 -22.64
CA PHE A 80 0.68 -2.74 -22.35
C PHE A 80 -0.32 -1.92 -23.16
N LYS A 81 -1.44 -2.54 -23.56
CA LYS A 81 -2.59 -1.80 -24.09
C LYS A 81 -3.38 -1.21 -22.93
N PHE A 82 -3.78 0.05 -23.06
CA PHE A 82 -4.57 0.72 -22.02
C PHE A 82 -5.52 1.78 -22.57
N LYS A 83 -6.51 2.15 -21.76
CA LYS A 83 -7.45 3.24 -21.98
C LYS A 83 -7.48 4.17 -20.77
N ILE A 84 -7.41 5.47 -21.03
CA ILE A 84 -7.64 6.49 -20.02
C ILE A 84 -9.16 6.67 -19.90
N VAL A 85 -9.70 6.45 -18.71
CA VAL A 85 -11.14 6.58 -18.42
C VAL A 85 -11.48 7.77 -17.55
N TYR A 86 -10.47 8.35 -16.90
CA TYR A 86 -10.62 9.55 -16.12
C TYR A 86 -9.45 10.48 -16.39
N THR A 87 -9.73 11.76 -16.59
CA THR A 87 -8.70 12.79 -16.74
C THR A 87 -8.81 13.78 -15.59
N SER A 88 -7.77 13.86 -14.76
CA SER A 88 -7.71 14.86 -13.71
C SER A 88 -7.48 16.25 -14.31
N LYS A 89 -8.02 17.28 -13.67
CA LYS A 89 -7.85 18.68 -14.08
C LYS A 89 -6.50 19.24 -13.63
N THR A 90 -5.83 18.59 -12.68
CA THR A 90 -4.60 19.05 -12.04
C THR A 90 -3.62 17.90 -11.89
N GLN A 91 -2.33 18.19 -11.91
CA GLN A 91 -1.29 17.19 -11.64
C GLN A 91 -1.29 16.77 -10.16
N ARG A 92 -1.62 17.72 -9.26
CA ARG A 92 -1.88 17.45 -7.84
C ARG A 92 -3.25 16.80 -7.71
N THR A 93 -3.29 15.48 -7.76
CA THR A 93 -4.53 14.71 -7.64
C THR A 93 -4.97 14.61 -6.18
N THR A 94 -6.27 14.43 -5.99
CA THR A 94 -6.93 14.40 -4.69
C THR A 94 -7.68 13.10 -4.49
N ARG A 95 -8.19 12.88 -3.27
CA ARG A 95 -9.13 11.79 -2.98
C ARG A 95 -10.37 11.79 -3.89
N SER A 96 -10.82 12.97 -4.34
CA SER A 96 -11.93 13.05 -5.30
C SER A 96 -11.58 12.48 -6.67
N ASP A 97 -10.31 12.56 -7.09
CA ASP A 97 -9.85 11.96 -8.35
C ASP A 97 -9.88 10.43 -8.25
N THR A 98 -9.43 9.87 -7.12
CA THR A 98 -9.55 8.44 -6.81
C THR A 98 -10.99 7.97 -6.90
N TYR A 99 -11.94 8.66 -6.28
CA TYR A 99 -13.36 8.27 -6.34
C TYR A 99 -13.92 8.27 -7.76
N LYS A 100 -13.61 9.28 -8.56
CA LYS A 100 -14.09 9.35 -9.95
C LYS A 100 -13.50 8.22 -10.78
N LEU A 101 -12.21 7.93 -10.63
CA LEU A 101 -11.57 6.82 -11.32
C LEU A 101 -12.15 5.45 -10.92
N LEU A 102 -12.43 5.23 -9.63
CA LEU A 102 -13.06 4.00 -9.17
C LEU A 102 -14.48 3.82 -9.72
N ASN A 103 -15.26 4.89 -9.84
CA ASN A 103 -16.57 4.83 -10.50
C ASN A 103 -16.45 4.46 -11.98
N GLU A 104 -15.43 4.98 -12.67
CA GLU A 104 -15.18 4.58 -14.06
C GLU A 104 -14.79 3.10 -14.18
N PHE A 105 -14.06 2.54 -13.22
CA PHE A 105 -13.77 1.10 -13.19
C PHE A 105 -15.04 0.25 -13.11
N LYS A 106 -16.03 0.66 -12.29
CA LYS A 106 -17.36 0.00 -12.27
C LYS A 106 -18.03 0.10 -13.64
N ASN A 107 -18.05 1.29 -14.26
CA ASN A 107 -18.67 1.51 -15.57
C ASN A 107 -18.03 0.67 -16.69
N GLN A 108 -16.72 0.42 -16.64
CA GLN A 108 -16.02 -0.39 -17.64
C GLN A 108 -16.11 -1.90 -17.36
N ASN A 109 -16.64 -2.30 -16.20
CA ASN A 109 -16.63 -3.66 -15.67
C ASN A 109 -15.23 -4.26 -15.73
N VAL A 110 -14.29 -3.64 -15.02
CA VAL A 110 -12.93 -4.20 -14.88
C VAL A 110 -12.98 -5.49 -14.05
N ASP A 111 -12.13 -6.45 -14.39
CA ASP A 111 -12.09 -7.77 -13.76
C ASP A 111 -11.27 -7.75 -12.46
N LEU A 112 -10.31 -6.83 -12.36
CA LEU A 112 -9.42 -6.66 -11.21
C LEU A 112 -9.03 -5.18 -11.06
N ILE A 113 -8.92 -4.70 -9.83
CA ILE A 113 -8.32 -3.39 -9.53
C ILE A 113 -6.93 -3.58 -8.90
N VAL A 114 -5.92 -3.02 -9.52
CA VAL A 114 -4.55 -2.92 -8.98
C VAL A 114 -4.35 -1.48 -8.51
N PHE A 115 -3.97 -1.31 -7.25
CA PHE A 115 -3.81 0.03 -6.70
C PHE A 115 -2.51 0.22 -5.93
N ALA A 116 -1.82 1.34 -6.18
CA ALA A 116 -0.68 1.78 -5.39
C ALA A 116 -1.12 2.88 -4.43
N GLY A 117 -1.25 2.53 -3.15
CA GLY A 117 -1.78 3.40 -2.11
C GLY A 117 -1.54 2.85 -0.71
N GLY A 118 -1.85 3.65 0.32
CA GLY A 118 -1.88 3.19 1.73
C GLY A 118 -3.28 2.81 2.20
N ASP A 119 -3.44 2.59 3.51
CA ASP A 119 -4.73 2.21 4.12
C ASP A 119 -5.86 3.22 3.83
N GLY A 120 -5.58 4.52 3.75
CA GLY A 120 -6.56 5.52 3.32
C GLY A 120 -7.09 5.30 1.89
N THR A 121 -6.26 4.80 0.97
CA THR A 121 -6.72 4.41 -0.38
C THR A 121 -7.54 3.11 -0.35
N SER A 122 -7.21 2.21 0.57
CA SER A 122 -8.01 1.00 0.84
C SER A 122 -9.40 1.35 1.39
N SER A 123 -9.48 2.32 2.29
CA SER A 123 -10.75 2.89 2.79
C SER A 123 -11.59 3.49 1.65
N ASP A 124 -10.93 4.16 0.70
CA ASP A 124 -11.58 4.72 -0.49
C ASP A 124 -12.13 3.62 -1.43
N LEU A 125 -11.41 2.52 -1.58
CA LEU A 125 -11.86 1.34 -2.32
C LEU A 125 -13.12 0.74 -1.68
N ILE A 126 -13.14 0.53 -0.37
CA ILE A 126 -14.34 0.02 0.33
C ILE A 126 -15.56 0.90 0.06
N LYS A 127 -15.38 2.22 0.14
CA LYS A 127 -16.49 3.16 0.00
C LYS A 127 -17.14 3.13 -1.39
N ILE A 128 -16.39 2.84 -2.44
CA ILE A 128 -16.87 2.94 -3.83
C ILE A 128 -17.10 1.56 -4.46
N ILE A 129 -16.18 0.63 -4.22
CA ILE A 129 -16.16 -0.71 -4.80
C ILE A 129 -16.79 -1.74 -3.87
N ASP A 130 -16.65 -1.56 -2.55
CA ASP A 130 -17.03 -2.56 -1.56
C ASP A 130 -16.40 -3.93 -1.91
N THR A 131 -17.17 -5.01 -1.95
CA THR A 131 -16.67 -6.34 -2.33
C THR A 131 -16.93 -6.71 -3.80
N ASP A 132 -17.42 -5.77 -4.62
CA ASP A 132 -17.91 -6.06 -5.98
C ASP A 132 -16.82 -6.49 -6.97
N ILE A 133 -15.63 -5.88 -6.86
CA ILE A 133 -14.50 -6.10 -7.77
C ILE A 133 -13.28 -6.50 -6.94
N PRO A 134 -12.58 -7.60 -7.28
CA PRO A 134 -11.39 -7.98 -6.54
C PRO A 134 -10.27 -6.96 -6.71
N VAL A 135 -9.46 -6.80 -5.67
CA VAL A 135 -8.37 -5.83 -5.60
C VAL A 135 -7.04 -6.49 -5.28
N VAL A 136 -5.94 -5.90 -5.77
CA VAL A 136 -4.57 -6.22 -5.36
C VAL A 136 -3.85 -4.92 -5.03
N GLY A 137 -3.37 -4.81 -3.81
CA GLY A 137 -2.54 -3.69 -3.40
C GLY A 137 -1.12 -3.77 -3.97
N ILE A 138 -0.53 -2.62 -4.26
CA ILE A 138 0.90 -2.44 -4.43
C ILE A 138 1.38 -1.74 -3.16
N PRO A 139 2.24 -2.38 -2.34
CA PRO A 139 2.65 -1.80 -1.07
C PRO A 139 3.53 -0.57 -1.32
N VAL A 140 3.13 0.63 -0.86
CA VAL A 140 3.86 1.90 -1.07
C VAL A 140 4.44 2.57 0.17
N GLY A 141 3.94 2.22 1.35
CA GLY A 141 4.42 2.74 2.64
C GLY A 141 5.06 1.67 3.53
N VAL A 142 5.32 2.05 4.78
CA VAL A 142 5.79 1.18 5.88
C VAL A 142 4.73 0.94 6.97
N LYS A 143 3.58 1.62 6.88
CA LYS A 143 2.45 1.58 7.82
C LYS A 143 1.20 1.11 7.10
N MET A 144 1.20 -0.14 6.64
CA MET A 144 0.03 -0.75 6.05
C MET A 144 -0.41 -1.90 6.93
N TYR A 145 -1.63 -1.78 7.44
CA TYR A 145 -2.24 -2.72 8.38
C TYR A 145 -3.24 -3.65 7.70
N SER A 146 -3.79 -3.21 6.56
CA SER A 146 -4.73 -4.00 5.76
C SER A 146 -4.08 -5.25 5.16
N SER A 147 -4.76 -6.40 5.24
CA SER A 147 -4.24 -7.69 4.76
C SER A 147 -4.32 -7.86 3.23
N ILE A 148 -4.73 -6.82 2.50
CA ILE A 148 -4.89 -6.81 1.04
C ILE A 148 -3.57 -6.51 0.30
N PHE A 149 -2.51 -6.19 1.05
CA PHE A 149 -1.23 -5.83 0.48
C PHE A 149 -0.25 -7.00 0.49
N PRO A 150 0.37 -7.29 -0.66
CA PRO A 150 1.49 -8.22 -0.75
C PRO A 150 2.72 -7.71 0.00
N LEU A 151 3.63 -8.62 0.36
CA LEU A 151 4.87 -8.29 1.08
C LEU A 151 5.80 -7.35 0.30
N SER A 152 5.68 -7.32 -1.03
CA SER A 152 6.51 -6.49 -1.91
C SER A 152 5.83 -6.27 -3.27
N PRO A 153 6.26 -5.26 -4.05
CA PRO A 153 5.79 -5.04 -5.43
C PRO A 153 5.92 -6.26 -6.34
N ILE A 154 6.96 -7.09 -6.14
CA ILE A 154 7.17 -8.33 -6.91
C ILE A 154 6.06 -9.35 -6.61
N TYR A 155 5.58 -9.40 -5.37
CA TYR A 155 4.46 -10.28 -5.06
C TYR A 155 3.15 -9.76 -5.65
N SER A 156 2.94 -8.44 -5.68
CA SER A 156 1.82 -7.85 -6.43
C SER A 156 1.86 -8.26 -7.92
N SER A 157 3.04 -8.28 -8.56
CA SER A 157 3.17 -8.69 -9.96
C SER A 157 2.88 -10.17 -10.18
N LYS A 158 3.27 -11.03 -9.23
CA LYS A 158 2.92 -12.47 -9.25
C LYS A 158 1.42 -12.69 -9.17
N ILE A 159 0.72 -12.06 -8.23
CA ILE A 159 -0.73 -12.20 -8.08
C ILE A 159 -1.45 -11.73 -9.34
N ILE A 160 -1.05 -10.59 -9.92
CA ILE A 160 -1.58 -10.11 -11.20
C ILE A 160 -1.33 -11.15 -12.30
N SER A 161 -0.16 -11.78 -12.31
CA SER A 161 0.22 -12.74 -13.35
C SER A 161 -0.55 -14.05 -13.25
N GLU A 162 -0.74 -14.55 -12.03
CA GLU A 162 -1.57 -15.72 -11.72
C GLU A 162 -3.02 -15.44 -12.10
N PHE A 163 -3.54 -14.26 -11.70
CA PHE A 163 -4.90 -13.82 -12.07
C PHE A 163 -5.11 -13.83 -13.58
N CYS A 164 -4.07 -13.46 -14.35
CA CYS A 164 -4.15 -13.43 -15.80
C CYS A 164 -3.92 -14.78 -16.51
N THR A 165 -3.46 -15.78 -15.77
CA THR A 165 -3.06 -17.08 -16.31
C THR A 165 -4.12 -18.14 -16.06
N TYR A 166 -4.66 -18.19 -14.83
CA TYR A 166 -5.62 -19.19 -14.42
C TYR A 166 -7.06 -18.76 -14.77
N LYS A 167 -7.88 -19.73 -15.18
CA LYS A 167 -9.29 -19.47 -15.51
C LYS A 167 -10.19 -19.49 -14.27
N ASP A 168 -9.84 -20.32 -13.30
CA ASP A 168 -10.59 -20.52 -12.07
C ASP A 168 -9.70 -20.03 -10.92
N ILE A 169 -10.02 -18.84 -10.41
CA ILE A 169 -9.32 -18.20 -9.29
C ILE A 169 -10.32 -18.10 -8.16
N GLU A 170 -9.93 -18.61 -7.00
CA GLU A 170 -10.70 -18.39 -5.78
C GLU A 170 -10.45 -16.98 -5.26
N PHE A 171 -11.41 -16.44 -4.53
CA PHE A 171 -11.30 -15.12 -3.93
C PHE A 171 -11.54 -15.22 -2.43
N ILE A 172 -10.87 -14.35 -1.69
CA ILE A 172 -10.97 -14.28 -0.23
C ILE A 172 -11.23 -12.84 0.21
N LEU A 173 -12.15 -12.70 1.17
CA LEU A 173 -12.38 -11.43 1.85
C LEU A 173 -11.23 -11.17 2.83
N ARG A 174 -10.58 -10.03 2.68
CA ARG A 174 -9.49 -9.60 3.57
C ARG A 174 -9.83 -8.31 4.28
N GLU A 175 -9.44 -8.27 5.54
CA GLU A 175 -9.68 -7.12 6.39
C GLU A 175 -8.90 -5.90 5.91
N VAL A 176 -9.62 -4.79 5.86
CA VAL A 176 -9.06 -3.46 5.69
C VAL A 176 -9.22 -2.72 7.01
N SER A 177 -8.08 -2.27 7.52
CA SER A 177 -7.97 -1.53 8.75
C SER A 177 -7.19 -0.25 8.46
N ASP A 178 -7.67 0.86 8.98
CA ASP A 178 -7.04 2.17 8.83
C ASP A 178 -6.61 2.69 10.20
N LEU A 179 -5.66 3.61 10.24
CA LEU A 179 -5.20 4.18 11.49
C LEU A 179 -6.24 5.15 12.07
N ASP A 180 -6.50 5.10 13.39
CA ASP A 180 -7.35 6.11 14.05
C ASP A 180 -6.52 7.39 14.31
N ASP A 181 -6.58 8.32 13.36
CA ASP A 181 -5.88 9.62 13.41
C ASP A 181 -6.08 10.37 14.73
N ARG A 182 -7.25 10.20 15.38
CA ARG A 182 -7.57 10.85 16.67
C ARG A 182 -6.73 10.31 17.83
N LYS A 183 -6.32 9.04 17.76
CA LYS A 183 -5.47 8.37 18.75
C LYS A 183 -3.98 8.51 18.42
N ILE A 184 -3.64 8.59 17.13
CA ILE A 184 -2.29 8.91 16.65
C ILE A 184 -1.79 10.25 17.23
N ASN A 185 -2.66 11.26 17.28
CA ASN A 185 -2.30 12.56 17.86
C ASN A 185 -2.01 12.51 19.37
N LYS A 186 -2.34 11.40 20.03
CA LYS A 186 -2.04 11.12 21.44
C LYS A 186 -0.89 10.11 21.61
N GLY A 187 -0.17 9.77 20.55
CA GLY A 187 0.92 8.77 20.59
C GLY A 187 0.44 7.33 20.71
N ILE A 188 -0.86 7.06 20.50
CA ILE A 188 -1.46 5.73 20.59
C ILE A 188 -1.71 5.21 19.17
N THR A 189 -0.97 4.17 18.77
CA THR A 189 -1.25 3.46 17.52
C THR A 189 -2.43 2.52 17.76
N SER A 190 -3.58 2.85 17.20
CA SER A 190 -4.80 2.03 17.22
C SER A 190 -5.33 1.96 15.80
N THR A 191 -5.52 0.76 15.29
CA THR A 191 -6.24 0.55 14.04
C THR A 191 -7.74 0.59 14.29
N LYS A 192 -8.50 0.97 13.27
CA LYS A 192 -9.94 0.92 13.19
C LYS A 192 -10.31 0.05 12.01
N PHE A 193 -11.06 -1.01 12.27
CA PHE A 193 -11.67 -1.82 11.23
C PHE A 193 -12.57 -0.96 10.33
N ILE A 194 -12.35 -1.03 9.02
CA ILE A 194 -13.11 -0.29 8.01
C ILE A 194 -14.10 -1.21 7.30
N GLY A 195 -13.68 -2.42 6.95
CA GLY A 195 -14.49 -3.37 6.21
C GLY A 195 -13.64 -4.48 5.56
N TYR A 196 -14.20 -5.10 4.53
CA TYR A 196 -13.53 -6.14 3.76
C TYR A 196 -13.42 -5.74 2.30
N LEU A 197 -12.33 -6.15 1.65
CA LEU A 197 -12.21 -6.15 0.20
C LEU A 197 -11.94 -7.57 -0.28
N ASN A 198 -12.43 -7.88 -1.47
CA ASN A 198 -12.17 -9.16 -2.11
C ASN A 198 -10.79 -9.13 -2.77
N THR A 199 -9.97 -10.17 -2.63
CA THR A 199 -8.69 -10.32 -3.33
C THR A 199 -8.59 -11.71 -3.94
N PRO A 200 -7.87 -11.89 -5.06
CA PRO A 200 -7.48 -13.21 -5.51
C PRO A 200 -6.81 -13.99 -4.37
N LEU A 201 -7.25 -15.22 -4.15
CA LEU A 201 -6.59 -16.17 -3.27
C LEU A 201 -5.37 -16.70 -4.03
N ASN A 202 -4.20 -16.50 -3.44
CA ASN A 202 -2.96 -16.97 -4.04
C ASN A 202 -2.85 -18.48 -3.85
N LEU A 203 -2.32 -19.17 -4.85
CA LEU A 203 -2.07 -20.61 -4.77
C LEU A 203 -0.85 -20.96 -3.91
N ASP A 204 -0.01 -19.97 -3.58
CA ASP A 204 1.09 -20.05 -2.60
C ASP A 204 0.77 -19.14 -1.39
N ASP A 205 0.65 -19.73 -0.20
CA ASP A 205 0.20 -19.10 1.05
C ASP A 205 1.04 -17.89 1.53
N ASN A 206 2.20 -17.60 0.93
CA ASN A 206 3.23 -16.71 1.49
C ASN A 206 3.37 -15.32 0.84
N TYR A 207 2.44 -14.88 -0.02
CA TYR A 207 2.61 -13.61 -0.76
C TYR A 207 1.96 -12.38 -0.10
N LEU A 208 0.99 -12.57 0.80
CA LEU A 208 0.21 -11.49 1.41
C LEU A 208 0.63 -11.28 2.87
N GLN A 209 0.72 -10.02 3.29
CA GLN A 209 1.04 -9.69 4.68
C GLN A 209 -0.16 -10.00 5.58
N GLU A 210 0.04 -10.71 6.69
CA GLU A 210 -0.99 -10.84 7.72
C GLU A 210 -1.34 -9.46 8.29
N SER A 211 -2.60 -9.28 8.72
CA SER A 211 -3.02 -8.06 9.42
C SER A 211 -2.07 -7.82 10.59
N LYS A 212 -1.48 -6.63 10.68
CA LYS A 212 -0.76 -6.22 11.89
C LYS A 212 -1.80 -5.99 12.99
N GLY A 213 -2.13 -7.05 13.70
CA GLY A 213 -2.85 -6.97 14.96
C GLY A 213 -2.02 -6.20 15.98
N SER A 214 -2.70 -5.52 16.90
CA SER A 214 -2.05 -5.17 18.16
C SER A 214 -1.69 -6.50 18.83
N SER A 215 -0.41 -6.75 19.09
CA SER A 215 0.04 -7.95 19.79
C SER A 215 -0.65 -7.99 21.16
N ILE A 216 -1.59 -8.92 21.32
CA ILE A 216 -2.16 -9.29 22.61
C ILE A 216 -1.46 -10.59 23.02
N SER A 217 -0.81 -10.52 24.18
CA SER A 217 -0.28 -11.60 25.03
C SER A 217 0.82 -12.50 24.43
N ASP A 218 2.08 -12.03 24.51
CA ASP A 218 3.26 -12.79 25.01
C ASP A 218 4.61 -12.05 24.78
N GLU A 219 4.60 -10.89 24.10
CA GLU A 219 5.80 -10.09 23.78
C GLU A 219 6.58 -9.54 24.99
N GLY A 220 6.03 -9.55 26.22
CA GLY A 220 6.72 -9.00 27.39
C GLY A 220 8.09 -9.67 27.62
N ASN A 221 8.11 -11.00 27.61
CA ASN A 221 9.34 -11.76 27.85
C ASN A 221 10.36 -11.63 26.70
N GLU A 222 9.89 -11.51 25.44
CA GLU A 222 10.79 -11.37 24.29
C GLU A 222 11.40 -9.97 24.20
N ILE A 223 10.61 -8.92 24.50
CA ILE A 223 11.09 -7.55 24.53
C ILE A 223 12.08 -7.33 25.67
N ASP A 224 11.83 -7.91 26.85
CA ASP A 224 12.75 -7.82 27.99
C ASP A 224 14.11 -8.45 27.67
N ASN A 225 14.13 -9.64 27.03
CA ASN A 225 15.38 -10.27 26.56
C ASN A 225 16.12 -9.40 25.53
N LEU A 226 15.37 -8.73 24.65
CA LEU A 226 15.94 -7.88 23.61
C LEU A 226 16.51 -6.58 24.18
N ILE A 227 15.92 -6.05 25.27
CA ILE A 227 16.47 -4.95 26.06
C ILE A 227 17.77 -5.37 26.75
N GLU A 228 17.82 -6.56 27.36
CA GLU A 228 19.01 -7.07 28.04
C GLU A 228 20.20 -7.20 27.05
N ASP A 229 19.97 -7.87 25.92
CA ASP A 229 20.96 -8.02 24.84
C ASP A 229 21.35 -6.68 24.18
N PHE A 230 20.44 -5.70 24.15
CA PHE A 230 20.77 -4.35 23.70
C PHE A 230 21.65 -3.62 24.71
N ASN A 231 21.30 -3.64 26.00
CA ASN A 231 22.06 -2.98 27.07
C ASN A 231 23.50 -3.53 27.19
N ASP A 232 23.69 -4.83 26.97
CA ASP A 232 25.01 -5.46 26.98
C ASP A 232 25.93 -4.96 25.84
N ARG A 233 25.35 -4.54 24.71
CA ARG A 233 26.08 -4.04 23.53
C ARG A 233 26.02 -2.53 23.37
N TYR A 234 25.15 -1.87 24.11
CA TYR A 234 24.93 -0.43 24.04
C TYR A 234 26.12 0.31 24.64
N THR A 235 26.66 1.25 23.88
CA THR A 235 27.70 2.15 24.38
C THR A 235 27.45 3.55 23.84
N ASN A 236 27.73 4.56 24.66
CA ASN A 236 27.60 5.96 24.26
C ASN A 236 28.65 6.42 23.21
N LEU A 237 29.45 5.50 22.67
CA LEU A 237 30.51 5.77 21.70
C LEU A 237 30.10 5.44 20.27
N ASN A 238 28.97 4.76 20.07
CA ASN A 238 28.47 4.36 18.76
C ASN A 238 27.24 5.19 18.36
N SER A 239 27.00 5.29 17.06
CA SER A 239 25.77 5.84 16.51
C SER A 239 24.79 4.71 16.20
N TYR A 240 23.55 4.84 16.65
CA TYR A 240 22.48 3.87 16.44
C TYR A 240 21.35 4.52 15.63
N ILE A 241 20.80 3.79 14.68
CA ILE A 241 19.63 4.22 13.90
C ILE A 241 18.46 3.32 14.30
N PHE A 242 17.40 3.94 14.78
CA PHE A 242 16.19 3.28 15.24
C PHE A 242 15.05 3.51 14.27
N GLY A 243 14.34 2.44 13.92
CA GLY A 243 13.13 2.50 13.11
C GLY A 243 11.87 2.80 13.94
N PRO A 244 10.74 3.13 13.30
CA PRO A 244 9.47 3.28 13.99
C PRO A 244 8.94 1.92 14.48
N GLY A 245 8.28 1.88 15.63
CA GLY A 245 7.58 0.69 16.12
C GLY A 245 7.49 0.60 17.65
N SER A 246 6.60 -0.26 18.15
CA SER A 246 6.44 -0.52 19.59
C SER A 246 7.71 -1.10 20.20
N THR A 247 8.30 -2.13 19.59
CA THR A 247 9.55 -2.77 20.03
C THR A 247 10.67 -1.75 20.16
N THR A 248 10.92 -0.96 19.11
CA THR A 248 11.98 0.05 19.10
C THR A 248 11.73 1.15 20.13
N ASN A 249 10.50 1.60 20.29
CA ASN A 249 10.15 2.59 21.30
C ASN A 249 10.38 2.05 22.74
N THR A 250 10.15 0.76 22.96
CA THR A 250 10.41 0.13 24.26
C THR A 250 11.91 0.03 24.56
N ILE A 251 12.75 -0.24 23.57
CA ILE A 251 14.22 -0.19 23.71
C ILE A 251 14.70 1.25 23.97
N LEU A 252 14.18 2.24 23.26
CA LEU A 252 14.57 3.65 23.48
C LEU A 252 14.23 4.11 24.91
N LYS A 253 13.06 3.73 25.41
CA LYS A 253 12.65 4.00 26.79
C LYS A 253 13.54 3.33 27.83
N SER A 254 14.12 2.16 27.55
CA SER A 254 15.00 1.48 28.52
C SER A 254 16.34 2.22 28.72
N ILE A 255 16.70 3.13 27.81
CA ILE A 255 17.89 3.99 27.90
C ILE A 255 17.54 5.48 28.08
N ASP A 256 16.34 5.78 28.59
CA ASP A 256 15.85 7.14 28.84
C ASP A 256 15.86 8.07 27.61
N ILE A 257 15.67 7.51 26.41
CA ILE A 257 15.47 8.27 25.18
C ILE A 257 14.00 8.22 24.79
N ASP A 258 13.39 9.40 24.61
CA ASP A 258 12.03 9.50 24.09
C ASP A 258 12.01 9.20 22.59
N GLY A 259 11.23 8.17 22.22
CA GLY A 259 10.92 7.81 20.84
C GLY A 259 9.43 8.00 20.52
N THR A 260 9.10 7.94 19.23
CA THR A 260 7.70 7.85 18.80
C THR A 260 7.44 6.51 18.11
N LEU A 261 6.20 6.04 18.16
CA LEU A 261 5.80 4.83 17.41
C LEU A 261 5.85 5.04 15.88
N LEU A 262 6.08 6.27 15.42
CA LEU A 262 5.90 6.67 14.03
C LEU A 262 7.17 7.21 13.36
N GLY A 263 8.30 7.26 14.08
CA GLY A 263 9.53 7.94 13.66
C GLY A 263 9.57 9.29 14.35
#